data_AF-A0A8B8ZD52-F1
#
_entry.id   AF-A0A8B8ZD52-F1
#
_cell.length_a   1.000
_cell.length_b   1.000
_cell.length_c   1.000
_cell.angle_alpha   90.00
_cell.angle_beta   90.00
_cell.angle_gamma   90.00
#
_symmetry.space_group_name_H-M   'P 1'
#
loop_
_entity.id
_entity.type
_entity.pdbx_description
1 polymer ?
#
loop_
_entity_poly.entity_id
_entity_poly.type
_entity_poly.pdbx_seq_one_letter_code
_entity_poly.pdbx_strand_id
1 'polypeptide(L)'
;MASEIGRTRKLVKGLTKPTPIWLKAMEQAPPMAFPCTDGKIKKIEMPEDIYVKRFFKKHPDSLYRDAVKISGFDPPPARVFAWRVLELKGPGVCEEEAMAVADMEYRAEKKAMKKAYAELKQIARRQGKAPPPNPYLLRKIQDPNGEQNNAQN
;
A
#
# COMPACT_ATOMS: atom_id res chain seq x y z
N MET A 1 36.00 10.83 -4.10
CA MET A 1 35.04 11.66 -4.84
C MET A 1 35.09 13.09 -4.29
N ALA A 2 35.40 14.10 -5.11
CA ALA A 2 35.45 15.49 -4.65
C ALA A 2 34.02 16.07 -4.56
N SER A 3 33.58 16.44 -3.35
CA SER A 3 32.28 17.08 -3.14
C SER A 3 32.18 18.40 -3.92
N GLU A 4 30.99 18.74 -4.41
CA GLU A 4 30.76 19.98 -5.19
C GLU A 4 31.16 21.23 -4.39
N ILE A 5 30.86 21.25 -3.09
CA ILE A 5 31.27 22.30 -2.14
C ILE A 5 32.81 22.42 -2.07
N GLY A 6 33.52 21.28 -2.06
CA GLY A 6 34.99 21.28 -2.09
C GLY A 6 35.57 21.82 -3.40
N ARG A 7 34.88 21.63 -4.52
CA ARG A 7 35.27 22.15 -5.84
C ARG A 7 35.00 23.65 -5.97
N THR A 8 33.83 24.12 -5.55
CA THR A 8 33.48 25.56 -5.60
C THR A 8 34.33 26.37 -4.65
N ARG A 9 34.65 25.86 -3.46
CA ARG A 9 35.60 26.50 -2.53
C ARG A 9 36.99 26.70 -3.18
N LYS A 10 37.47 25.74 -3.97
CA LYS A 10 38.75 25.86 -4.69
C LYS A 10 38.69 26.93 -5.80
N LEU A 11 37.58 27.00 -6.54
CA LEU A 11 37.41 27.97 -7.63
C LEU A 11 37.25 29.41 -7.14
N VAL A 12 36.51 29.60 -6.05
CA VAL A 12 36.34 30.91 -5.40
C VAL A 12 37.66 31.38 -4.78
N LYS A 13 38.41 30.50 -4.12
CA LYS A 13 39.76 30.82 -3.60
C LYS A 13 40.78 31.16 -4.69
N GLY A 14 40.66 30.53 -5.87
CA GLY A 14 41.50 30.83 -7.03
C GLY A 14 41.08 32.07 -7.82
N LEU A 15 40.12 32.88 -7.34
CA LEU A 15 39.54 34.05 -8.01
C LEU A 15 38.96 33.79 -9.42
N THR A 16 38.81 32.53 -9.82
CA THR A 16 38.31 32.15 -11.14
C THR A 16 36.80 32.35 -11.31
N LYS A 17 36.05 32.40 -10.20
CA LYS A 17 34.60 32.59 -10.17
C LYS A 17 34.19 33.44 -8.96
N PRO A 18 33.14 34.28 -9.08
CA PRO A 18 32.61 35.02 -7.94
C PRO A 18 32.00 34.08 -6.90
N THR A 19 32.02 34.48 -5.63
CA THR A 19 31.44 33.71 -4.52
C THR A 19 29.94 33.55 -4.73
N PRO A 20 29.42 32.31 -4.88
CA PRO A 20 27.99 32.12 -5.03
C PRO A 20 27.29 32.34 -3.68
N ILE A 21 26.10 32.95 -3.73
CA ILE A 21 25.30 33.35 -2.55
C ILE A 21 25.03 32.14 -1.64
N TRP A 22 24.84 30.95 -2.21
CA TRP A 22 24.53 29.71 -1.49
C TRP A 22 25.73 29.07 -0.78
N LEU A 23 26.97 29.46 -1.08
CA LEU A 23 28.17 28.83 -0.49
C LEU A 23 28.23 29.06 1.02
N LYS A 24 27.95 30.28 1.47
CA LYS A 24 27.93 30.64 2.90
C LYS A 24 26.92 29.80 3.69
N ALA A 25 25.73 29.56 3.10
CA ALA A 25 24.69 28.74 3.71
C ALA A 25 25.09 27.26 3.78
N MET A 26 25.72 26.72 2.73
CA MET A 26 26.21 25.33 2.71
C MET A 26 27.42 25.10 3.61
N GLU A 27 28.25 26.11 3.87
CA GLU A 27 29.33 26.02 4.86
C GLU A 27 28.80 26.04 6.30
N GLN A 28 27.73 26.79 6.54
CA GLN A 28 27.05 26.83 7.83
C GLN A 28 26.32 25.52 8.14
N ALA A 29 25.70 24.91 7.14
CA ALA A 29 24.94 23.66 7.27
C ALA A 29 25.32 22.69 6.13
N PRO A 30 26.44 21.96 6.27
CA PRO A 30 26.81 20.97 5.27
C PRO A 30 25.75 19.86 5.21
N PRO A 31 25.49 19.29 4.02
CA PRO A 31 24.58 18.16 3.91
C PRO A 31 25.10 16.98 4.76
N MET A 32 24.18 16.30 5.43
CA MET A 32 24.52 15.13 6.26
C MET A 32 25.09 14.02 5.37
N ALA A 33 26.31 13.58 5.68
CA ALA A 33 26.94 12.45 5.03
C ALA A 33 26.55 11.16 5.75
N PHE A 34 25.75 10.31 5.10
CA PHE A 34 25.54 8.95 5.57
C PHE A 34 26.77 8.10 5.22
N PRO A 35 27.16 7.14 6.07
CA PRO A 35 28.22 6.20 5.71
C PRO A 35 27.83 5.51 4.41
N CYS A 36 28.68 5.62 3.39
CA CYS A 36 28.46 4.95 2.12
C CYS A 36 28.69 3.45 2.35
N THR A 37 27.61 2.71 2.58
CA THR A 37 27.69 1.26 2.72
C THR A 37 27.82 0.65 1.32
N ASP A 38 28.98 0.09 0.99
CA ASP A 38 29.19 -0.74 -0.22
C ASP A 38 28.48 -2.12 -0.12
N GLY A 39 27.60 -2.28 0.86
CA GLY A 39 26.97 -3.55 1.21
C GLY A 39 25.67 -3.79 0.46
N LYS A 40 25.37 -5.08 0.25
CA LYS A 40 24.07 -5.55 -0.25
C LYS A 40 22.96 -5.08 0.69
N ILE A 41 21.97 -4.36 0.17
CA ILE A 41 20.80 -3.93 0.94
C ILE A 41 20.07 -5.18 1.46
N LYS A 42 19.93 -5.29 2.78
CA LYS A 42 19.17 -6.39 3.39
C LYS A 42 17.69 -6.20 3.09
N LYS A 43 17.03 -7.28 2.68
CA LYS A 43 15.57 -7.28 2.50
C LYS A 43 14.91 -7.16 3.87
N ILE A 44 14.01 -6.18 4.01
CA ILE A 44 13.18 -6.03 5.20
C ILE A 44 12.06 -7.06 5.11
N GLU A 45 11.93 -7.90 6.13
CA GLU A 45 10.88 -8.90 6.25
C GLU A 45 10.21 -8.75 7.62
N MET A 46 8.88 -8.75 7.62
CA MET A 46 8.08 -8.65 8.83
C MET A 46 7.53 -10.03 9.22
N PRO A 47 7.33 -10.32 10.52
CA PRO A 47 6.82 -11.61 10.96
C PRO A 47 5.42 -11.93 10.40
N GLU A 48 4.59 -10.91 10.14
CA GLU A 48 3.27 -11.06 9.51
C GLU A 48 3.32 -11.47 8.03
N ASP A 49 4.43 -11.23 7.31
CA ASP A 49 4.51 -11.42 5.86
C ASP A 49 4.27 -12.88 5.45
N ILE A 50 4.57 -13.83 6.33
CA ILE A 50 4.32 -15.26 6.13
C ILE A 50 2.81 -15.51 5.99
N TYR A 51 2.02 -14.90 6.86
CA TYR A 51 0.57 -15.09 6.93
C TYR A 51 -0.15 -14.31 5.83
N VAL A 52 0.34 -13.12 5.47
CA VAL A 52 -0.17 -12.35 4.33
C VAL A 52 -0.05 -13.16 3.03
N LYS A 53 1.10 -13.83 2.81
CA LYS A 53 1.28 -14.72 1.66
C LYS A 53 0.32 -15.91 1.67
N ARG A 54 0.08 -16.52 2.85
CA ARG A 54 -0.88 -17.63 3.00
C ARG A 54 -2.32 -17.15 2.76
N PHE A 55 -2.66 -15.95 3.19
CA PHE A 55 -3.96 -15.34 2.97
C PHE A 55 -4.26 -15.14 1.48
N PHE A 56 -3.33 -14.56 0.72
CA PHE A 56 -3.54 -14.37 -0.73
C PHE A 56 -3.59 -15.68 -1.51
N LYS A 57 -2.91 -16.74 -1.03
CA LYS A 57 -3.08 -18.09 -1.59
C LYS A 57 -4.49 -18.64 -1.38
N LYS A 58 -5.11 -18.35 -0.23
CA LYS A 58 -6.50 -18.76 0.09
C LYS A 58 -7.55 -17.89 -0.60
N HIS A 59 -7.31 -16.59 -0.71
CA HIS A 59 -8.25 -15.59 -1.24
C HIS A 59 -7.60 -14.73 -2.34
N PRO A 60 -7.44 -15.25 -3.58
CA PRO A 60 -6.84 -14.48 -4.67
C PRO A 60 -7.67 -13.23 -5.04
N ASP A 61 -8.99 -13.33 -4.89
CA ASP A 61 -9.94 -12.23 -5.11
C ASP A 61 -9.68 -10.99 -4.24
N SER A 62 -9.08 -11.14 -3.07
CA SER A 62 -8.86 -10.03 -2.12
C SER A 62 -7.84 -9.03 -2.66
N LEU A 63 -6.92 -9.46 -3.53
CA LEU A 63 -5.92 -8.56 -4.14
C LEU A 63 -6.58 -7.38 -4.89
N TYR A 64 -7.71 -7.65 -5.54
CA TYR A 64 -8.44 -6.65 -6.32
C TYR A 64 -9.55 -5.99 -5.50
N ARG A 65 -10.26 -6.75 -4.67
CA ARG A 65 -11.41 -6.24 -3.89
C ARG A 65 -10.97 -5.34 -2.73
N ASP A 66 -9.84 -5.64 -2.12
CA ASP A 66 -9.36 -4.98 -0.90
C ASP A 66 -8.09 -4.17 -1.19
N ALA A 67 -8.21 -3.21 -2.11
CA ALA A 67 -7.11 -2.37 -2.54
C ALA A 67 -6.47 -1.59 -1.37
N VAL A 68 -5.14 -1.58 -1.33
CA VAL A 68 -4.36 -0.82 -0.34
C VAL A 68 -4.50 0.67 -0.63
N LYS A 69 -5.20 1.39 0.25
CA LYS A 69 -5.26 2.84 0.21
C LYS A 69 -3.98 3.40 0.83
N ILE A 70 -3.09 3.96 0.03
CA ILE A 70 -1.83 4.56 0.51
C ILE A 70 -2.09 5.70 1.51
N SER A 71 -3.20 6.42 1.34
CA SER A 71 -3.64 7.50 2.23
C SER A 71 -4.51 7.04 3.42
N GLY A 72 -4.86 5.75 3.49
CA GLY A 72 -5.71 5.21 4.54
C GLY A 72 -4.92 4.88 5.81
N PHE A 73 -5.51 5.14 6.97
CA PHE A 73 -4.95 4.67 8.25
C PHE A 73 -5.32 3.19 8.52
N ASP A 74 -6.39 2.71 7.88
CA ASP A 74 -6.86 1.34 8.08
C ASP A 74 -5.93 0.33 7.39
N PRO A 75 -5.44 -0.68 8.12
CA PRO A 75 -4.61 -1.72 7.53
C PRO A 75 -5.41 -2.54 6.50
N PRO A 76 -4.76 -3.05 5.43
CA PRO A 76 -5.40 -3.97 4.51
C PRO A 76 -5.93 -5.22 5.24
N PRO A 77 -7.04 -5.84 4.79
CA PRO A 77 -7.61 -7.04 5.43
C PRO A 77 -6.62 -8.20 5.57
N ALA A 78 -5.70 -8.36 4.60
CA ALA A 78 -4.65 -9.36 4.67
C ALA A 78 -3.70 -9.15 5.87
N ARG A 79 -3.45 -7.88 6.24
CA ARG A 79 -2.62 -7.52 7.39
C ARG A 79 -3.38 -7.69 8.70
N VAL A 80 -4.66 -7.31 8.75
CA VAL A 80 -5.54 -7.57 9.91
C VAL A 80 -5.59 -9.06 10.22
N PHE A 81 -5.78 -9.89 9.19
CA PHE A 81 -5.74 -11.34 9.32
C PHE A 81 -4.41 -11.84 9.91
N ALA A 82 -3.28 -11.34 9.42
CA ALA A 82 -1.97 -11.75 9.90
C ALA A 82 -1.73 -11.34 11.35
N TRP A 83 -2.13 -10.12 11.74
CA TRP A 83 -2.05 -9.66 13.13
C TRP A 83 -2.93 -10.51 14.04
N ARG A 84 -4.15 -10.84 13.60
CA ARG A 84 -5.04 -11.72 14.36
C ARG A 84 -4.43 -13.09 14.62
N VAL A 85 -3.78 -13.68 13.62
CA VAL A 85 -3.07 -14.95 13.78
C VAL A 85 -1.92 -14.82 14.78
N LEU A 86 -1.16 -13.72 14.73
CA LEU A 86 -0.06 -13.46 15.67
C LEU A 86 -0.57 -13.23 17.10
N GLU A 87 -1.69 -12.52 17.28
CA GLU A 87 -2.35 -12.33 18.57
C GLU A 87 -2.78 -13.66 19.19
N LEU A 88 -3.43 -14.52 18.40
CA LEU A 88 -3.89 -15.84 18.85
C LEU A 88 -2.72 -16.80 19.13
N LYS A 89 -1.60 -16.63 18.43
CA LYS A 89 -0.37 -17.40 18.68
C LYS A 89 0.30 -17.00 20.00
N GLY A 90 0.15 -15.75 20.44
CA GLY A 90 0.68 -15.25 21.71
C GLY A 90 0.37 -16.14 22.93
N PRO A 91 -0.89 -16.49 23.21
CA PRO A 91 -1.28 -17.39 24.30
C PRO A 91 -1.01 -18.88 24.03
N GLY A 92 -0.39 -19.24 22.88
CA GLY A 92 0.02 -20.63 22.59
C GLY A 92 -0.97 -21.46 21.77
N VAL A 93 -1.94 -20.84 21.09
CA VAL A 93 -2.86 -21.56 20.18
C VAL A 93 -2.08 -22.13 18.98
N CYS A 94 -2.51 -23.28 18.48
CA CYS A 94 -1.94 -23.87 17.27
C CYS A 94 -2.09 -22.92 16.07
N GLU A 95 -1.07 -22.86 15.22
CA GLU A 95 -1.04 -21.96 14.06
C GLU A 95 -2.20 -22.20 13.09
N GLU A 96 -2.61 -23.46 12.92
CA GLU A 96 -3.71 -23.83 12.03
C GLU A 96 -5.06 -23.39 12.57
N GLU A 97 -5.28 -23.57 13.87
CA GLU A 97 -6.49 -23.15 14.57
C GLU A 97 -6.61 -21.62 14.58
N ALA A 98 -5.51 -20.92 14.89
CA ALA A 98 -5.45 -19.46 14.83
C ALA A 98 -5.80 -18.93 13.43
N MET A 99 -5.31 -19.61 12.39
CA MET A 99 -5.58 -19.26 11.00
C MET A 99 -7.04 -19.53 10.60
N ALA A 100 -7.65 -20.60 11.12
CA ALA A 100 -9.06 -20.90 10.90
C ALA A 100 -9.98 -19.88 11.57
N VAL A 101 -9.67 -19.45 12.81
CA VAL A 101 -10.41 -18.40 13.52
C VAL A 101 -10.34 -17.08 12.75
N ALA A 102 -9.14 -16.66 12.34
CA ALA A 102 -8.97 -15.43 11.56
C ALA A 102 -9.68 -15.49 10.19
N ASP A 103 -9.74 -16.66 9.54
CA ASP A 103 -10.45 -16.82 8.27
C ASP A 103 -11.98 -16.74 8.47
N MET A 104 -12.48 -17.28 9.58
CA MET A 104 -13.88 -17.16 9.97
C MET A 104 -14.28 -15.71 10.22
N GLU A 105 -13.46 -14.94 10.94
CA GLU A 105 -13.67 -13.50 11.19
C GLU A 105 -13.71 -12.73 9.86
N TYR A 106 -12.73 -12.95 8.98
CA TYR A 106 -12.68 -12.31 7.65
C TYR A 106 -13.93 -12.62 6.80
N ARG A 107 -14.37 -13.88 6.76
CA ARG A 107 -15.59 -14.27 6.02
C ARG A 107 -16.84 -13.65 6.62
N ALA A 108 -16.91 -13.52 7.94
CA ALA A 108 -18.04 -12.89 8.63
C ALA A 108 -18.15 -11.40 8.24
N GLU A 109 -17.03 -10.66 8.24
CA GLU A 109 -16.99 -9.27 7.80
C GLU A 109 -17.46 -9.12 6.35
N LYS A 110 -16.96 -9.95 5.43
CA LYS A 110 -17.38 -9.91 4.03
C LYS A 110 -18.86 -10.24 3.85
N LYS A 111 -19.41 -11.16 4.64
CA LYS A 111 -20.84 -11.46 4.64
C LYS A 111 -21.66 -10.29 5.18
N ALA A 112 -21.22 -9.66 6.27
CA ALA A 112 -21.88 -8.49 6.85
C ALA A 112 -21.91 -7.31 5.88
N MET A 113 -20.78 -7.03 5.24
CA MET A 113 -20.66 -5.99 4.23
C MET A 113 -21.60 -6.24 3.02
N LYS A 114 -21.77 -7.51 2.60
CA LYS A 114 -22.69 -7.88 1.51
C LYS A 114 -24.15 -7.64 1.92
N LYS A 115 -24.51 -7.98 3.16
CA LYS A 115 -25.85 -7.74 3.71
C LYS A 115 -26.15 -6.24 3.80
N ALA A 116 -25.21 -5.45 4.33
CA ALA A 116 -25.34 -4.00 4.41
C ALA A 116 -25.55 -3.37 3.02
N TYR A 117 -24.78 -3.79 2.01
CA TYR A 117 -24.98 -3.31 0.64
C TYR A 117 -26.36 -3.72 0.08
N ALA A 118 -26.81 -4.95 0.34
CA ALA A 118 -28.13 -5.41 -0.08
C ALA A 118 -29.24 -4.57 0.56
N GLU A 119 -29.13 -4.23 1.83
CA GLU A 119 -30.06 -3.36 2.55
C GLU A 119 -30.08 -1.95 1.98
N LEU A 120 -28.91 -1.34 1.76
CA LEU A 120 -28.79 -0.03 1.12
C LEU A 120 -29.43 -0.02 -0.28
N LYS A 121 -29.25 -1.10 -1.04
CA LYS A 121 -29.86 -1.27 -2.36
C LYS A 121 -31.40 -1.35 -2.28
N GLN A 122 -31.95 -2.05 -1.30
CA GLN A 122 -33.40 -2.11 -1.10
C GLN A 122 -33.98 -0.75 -0.69
N ILE A 123 -33.27 -0.01 0.17
CA ILE A 123 -33.66 1.34 0.57
C ILE A 123 -33.65 2.28 -0.65
N ALA A 124 -32.59 2.26 -1.46
CA ALA A 124 -32.48 3.09 -2.65
C ALA A 124 -33.63 2.81 -3.64
N ARG A 125 -33.98 1.54 -3.87
CA ARG A 125 -35.12 1.14 -4.70
C ARG A 125 -36.44 1.69 -4.17
N ARG A 126 -36.69 1.58 -2.86
CA ARG A 126 -37.91 2.12 -2.22
C ARG A 126 -37.99 3.65 -2.33
N GLN A 127 -36.85 4.34 -2.32
CA GLN A 127 -36.77 5.79 -2.48
C GLN A 127 -36.81 6.26 -3.94
N GLY A 128 -36.84 5.35 -4.92
CA GLY A 128 -36.76 5.69 -6.35
C GLY A 128 -35.39 6.25 -6.78
N LYS A 129 -34.35 6.10 -5.95
CA LYS A 129 -32.99 6.57 -6.26
C LYS A 129 -32.16 5.47 -6.89
N ALA A 130 -31.13 5.87 -7.65
CA ALA A 130 -30.13 4.94 -8.16
C ALA A 130 -29.44 4.20 -7.00
N PRO A 131 -29.17 2.88 -7.12
CA PRO A 131 -28.49 2.13 -6.08
C PRO A 131 -27.06 2.64 -5.89
N PRO A 132 -26.52 2.57 -4.65
CA PRO A 132 -25.14 2.97 -4.40
C PRO A 132 -24.17 2.13 -5.23
N PRO A 133 -22.98 2.68 -5.58
CA PRO A 133 -21.95 1.94 -6.29
C PRO A 133 -21.61 0.62 -5.60
N ASN A 134 -21.50 -0.46 -6.37
CA ASN A 134 -21.22 -1.77 -5.81
C ASN A 134 -19.78 -1.82 -5.28
N PRO A 135 -19.57 -2.00 -3.97
CA PRO A 135 -18.22 -2.01 -3.40
C PRO A 135 -17.41 -3.25 -3.79
N TYR A 136 -18.03 -4.26 -4.42
CA TYR A 136 -17.37 -5.50 -4.86
C TYR A 136 -17.03 -5.52 -6.34
N LEU A 137 -17.48 -4.52 -7.11
CA LEU A 137 -17.15 -4.37 -8.51
C LEU A 137 -16.24 -3.15 -8.63
N LEU A 138 -14.94 -3.39 -8.49
CA LEU A 138 -13.98 -2.43 -9.00
C LEU A 138 -13.92 -2.56 -10.52
N ARG A 139 -13.88 -1.39 -11.16
CA ARG A 139 -13.74 -1.14 -12.60
C ARG A 139 -12.85 -2.24 -13.19
N LYS A 140 -13.42 -3.15 -14.01
CA LYS A 140 -12.60 -3.83 -15.02
C LYS A 140 -11.80 -2.72 -15.65
N ILE A 141 -10.47 -2.81 -15.61
CA ILE A 141 -9.63 -1.88 -16.36
C ILE A 141 -10.24 -1.84 -17.74
N GLN A 142 -10.68 -0.65 -18.13
CA GLN A 142 -11.16 -0.41 -19.47
C GLN A 142 -9.92 -0.64 -20.33
N ASP A 143 -9.82 -1.81 -20.95
CA ASP A 143 -8.92 -1.96 -22.07
C ASP A 143 -9.36 -0.88 -23.07
N PRO A 144 -8.51 0.11 -23.42
CA PRO A 144 -8.93 1.22 -24.29
C PRO A 144 -9.20 0.78 -25.74
N ASN A 145 -9.10 -0.52 -26.04
CA ASN A 145 -9.21 -1.10 -27.37
C ASN A 145 -10.23 -2.25 -27.37
N GLY A 146 -11.52 -1.95 -27.39
CA GLY A 146 -12.56 -2.96 -27.58
C GLY A 146 -13.94 -2.32 -27.58
N GLU A 147 -14.63 -2.41 -28.71
CA GLU A 147 -16.02 -1.97 -28.95
C GLU A 147 -16.19 -0.49 -29.38
N GLN A 148 -15.51 -0.13 -30.48
CA GLN A 148 -16.27 0.38 -31.61
C GLN A 148 -16.49 -0.78 -32.58
N ASN A 149 -17.59 -0.72 -33.33
CA ASN A 149 -18.12 -1.73 -34.27
C ASN A 149 -19.13 -2.70 -33.64
N ASN A 150 -20.38 -2.25 -33.56
CA ASN A 150 -21.50 -2.94 -34.23
C ASN A 150 -22.76 -2.08 -34.13
N ALA A 151 -22.85 -1.12 -35.04
CA ALA A 151 -24.10 -0.49 -35.45
C ALA A 151 -24.03 -0.25 -36.95
N GLN A 152 -24.12 -1.33 -37.74
CA GLN A 152 -24.46 -1.37 -39.17
C GLN A 152 -24.44 -2.81 -39.66
N ASN A 153 -25.55 -3.53 -39.49
CA ASN A 153 -26.29 -4.24 -40.54
C ASN A 153 -27.55 -4.89 -39.94
#